data_AF-X1IZ18-F1
#
_entry.id   AF-X1IZ18-F1
#
_cell.length_a   1.000
_cell.length_b   1.000
_cell.length_c   1.000
_cell.angle_alpha   90.00
_cell.angle_beta   90.00
_cell.angle_gamma   90.00
#
_symmetry.space_group_name_H-M   'P 1'
#
loop_
_entity.id
_entity.type
_entity.pdbx_description
1 polymer ?
#
loop_
_entity_poly.entity_id
_entity_poly.type
_entity_poly.pdbx_seq_one_letter_code
_entity_poly.pdbx_strand_id
1 'polypeptide(L)'
;LITQGIKLGKDSRPYVDPETLGTNLKNVFIGGDVLRGPSTVVESIADARRAAEAITRKQIPDWKSLDKDFKPGIDRKQQIPEIYNKKSRLIPAKISEDDRVIAENEAGRCLECNIFCNKCVDVCPNRANVAIAIDKKEGFHDPWQILHLDALCNECGNCGTFCPYDGLPYKDKLTLFTIMEDFKNSTNNGFIVTGSSGSQPIILRLKNNLWKLKFGRDGKLMPTDSQCPKGHGINEIQEDIQLRCPSRVGYR
;
A
#
# COMPACT_ATOMS: atom_id res chain seq x y z
N LEU A 1 -17.59 15.51 -25.78
CA LEU A 1 -16.16 15.51 -26.20
C LEU A 1 -16.02 15.94 -27.66
N ILE A 2 -16.57 15.17 -28.63
CA ILE A 2 -16.57 15.56 -30.06
C ILE A 2 -17.26 16.92 -30.27
N THR A 3 -18.41 17.12 -29.63
CA THR A 3 -19.15 18.40 -29.64
C THR A 3 -18.37 19.58 -29.08
N GLN A 4 -17.32 19.32 -28.30
CA GLN A 4 -16.44 20.33 -27.72
C GLN A 4 -15.12 20.46 -28.51
N GLY A 5 -14.97 19.77 -29.65
CA GLY A 5 -13.79 19.83 -30.52
C GLY A 5 -12.61 18.96 -30.07
N ILE A 6 -12.81 18.06 -29.10
CA ILE A 6 -11.75 17.16 -28.61
C ILE A 6 -11.64 15.96 -29.57
N LYS A 7 -10.44 15.78 -30.13
CA LYS A 7 -10.12 14.67 -31.03
C LYS A 7 -10.18 13.34 -30.27
N LEU A 8 -10.72 12.31 -30.89
CA LEU A 8 -10.74 10.96 -30.34
C LEU A 8 -9.64 10.08 -30.98
N GLY A 9 -9.17 9.10 -30.22
CA GLY A 9 -8.30 8.01 -30.65
C GLY A 9 -9.08 6.85 -31.27
N LYS A 10 -8.36 5.76 -31.54
CA LYS A 10 -8.89 4.57 -32.23
C LYS A 10 -9.96 3.81 -31.43
N ASP A 11 -10.00 4.00 -30.13
CA ASP A 11 -10.91 3.36 -29.17
C ASP A 11 -12.08 4.27 -28.76
N SER A 12 -12.33 5.35 -29.51
CA SER A 12 -13.33 6.39 -29.18
C SER A 12 -13.08 7.14 -27.86
N ARG A 13 -11.88 7.01 -27.27
CA ARG A 13 -11.46 7.82 -26.12
C ARG A 13 -10.74 9.09 -26.56
N PRO A 14 -10.62 10.12 -25.71
CA PRO A 14 -9.85 11.33 -26.03
C PRO A 14 -8.43 11.00 -26.47
N TYR A 15 -8.02 11.58 -27.60
CA TYR A 15 -6.62 11.60 -27.99
C TYR A 15 -5.90 12.68 -27.19
N VAL A 16 -4.87 12.28 -26.44
CA VAL A 16 -4.04 13.18 -25.64
C VAL A 16 -2.56 12.93 -25.92
N ASP A 17 -1.74 13.93 -25.64
CA ASP A 17 -0.30 13.77 -25.53
C ASP A 17 0.02 12.89 -24.31
N PRO A 18 0.78 11.78 -24.46
CA PRO A 18 0.99 10.83 -23.38
C PRO A 18 1.86 11.36 -22.23
N GLU A 19 2.70 12.37 -22.46
CA GLU A 19 3.58 12.95 -21.44
C GLU A 19 2.89 14.03 -20.60
N THR A 20 1.96 14.76 -21.20
CA THR A 20 1.32 15.93 -20.58
C THR A 20 -0.17 15.75 -20.30
N LEU A 21 -0.81 14.78 -20.97
CA LEU A 21 -2.26 14.61 -21.06
C LEU A 21 -3.00 15.79 -21.70
N GLY A 22 -2.29 16.63 -22.44
CA GLY A 22 -2.88 17.72 -23.21
C GLY A 22 -3.68 17.20 -24.40
N THR A 23 -4.86 17.75 -24.62
CA THR A 23 -5.68 17.47 -25.82
C THR A 23 -5.20 18.29 -27.02
N ASN A 24 -5.88 18.17 -28.17
CA ASN A 24 -5.69 19.06 -29.31
C ASN A 24 -6.13 20.51 -29.05
N LEU A 25 -6.87 20.78 -27.96
CA LEU A 25 -7.30 22.13 -27.60
C LEU A 25 -6.30 22.77 -26.65
N LYS A 26 -6.00 24.05 -26.87
CA LYS A 26 -5.04 24.81 -26.07
C LYS A 26 -5.51 24.87 -24.60
N ASN A 27 -4.62 24.50 -23.69
CA ASN A 27 -4.84 24.55 -22.23
C ASN A 27 -5.95 23.61 -21.73
N VAL A 28 -6.31 22.58 -22.49
CA VAL A 28 -7.29 21.56 -22.08
C VAL A 28 -6.57 20.22 -21.90
N PHE A 29 -6.70 19.65 -20.72
CA PHE A 29 -6.07 18.40 -20.30
C PHE A 29 -7.14 17.40 -19.84
N ILE A 30 -6.91 16.10 -20.05
CA ILE A 30 -7.88 15.06 -19.72
C ILE A 30 -7.18 13.87 -19.07
N GLY A 31 -7.74 13.34 -17.98
CA GLY A 31 -7.21 12.19 -17.26
C GLY A 31 -8.32 11.36 -16.61
N GLY A 32 -7.94 10.21 -16.03
CA GLY A 32 -8.86 9.31 -15.33
C GLY A 32 -9.76 8.52 -16.28
N ASP A 33 -10.95 8.14 -15.81
CA ASP A 33 -11.82 7.18 -16.52
C ASP A 33 -12.18 7.61 -17.94
N VAL A 34 -12.37 8.90 -18.16
CA VAL A 34 -12.68 9.44 -19.49
C VAL A 34 -11.54 9.21 -20.49
N LEU A 35 -10.29 9.16 -20.03
CA LEU A 35 -9.10 8.87 -20.83
C LEU A 35 -8.85 7.37 -20.96
N ARG A 36 -8.93 6.63 -19.84
CA ARG A 36 -8.48 5.23 -19.74
C ARG A 36 -9.58 4.20 -19.98
N GLY A 37 -10.85 4.60 -19.91
CA GLY A 37 -11.94 3.69 -19.58
C GLY A 37 -11.94 3.38 -18.08
N PRO A 38 -12.61 2.31 -17.62
CA PRO A 38 -12.66 1.95 -16.21
C PRO A 38 -11.24 1.88 -15.61
N SER A 39 -10.91 2.82 -14.73
CA SER A 39 -9.59 2.98 -14.11
C SER A 39 -9.71 2.98 -12.59
N THR A 40 -8.62 2.70 -11.87
CA THR A 40 -8.66 2.86 -10.42
C THR A 40 -8.59 4.34 -10.03
N VAL A 41 -9.01 4.63 -8.78
CA VAL A 41 -8.81 5.96 -8.18
C VAL A 41 -7.33 6.37 -8.24
N VAL A 42 -6.40 5.42 -8.16
CA VAL A 42 -4.98 5.72 -8.12
C VAL A 42 -4.44 6.07 -9.50
N GLU A 43 -4.89 5.41 -10.56
CA GLU A 43 -4.59 5.81 -11.95
C GLU A 43 -5.12 7.20 -12.25
N SER A 44 -6.35 7.49 -11.81
CA SER A 44 -6.97 8.81 -11.97
C SER A 44 -6.18 9.91 -11.23
N ILE A 45 -5.69 9.63 -10.02
CA ILE A 45 -4.79 10.54 -9.29
C ILE A 45 -3.45 10.71 -10.02
N ALA A 46 -2.90 9.64 -10.58
CA ALA A 46 -1.65 9.70 -11.33
C ALA A 46 -1.80 10.59 -12.58
N ASP A 47 -2.93 10.50 -13.28
CA ASP A 47 -3.24 11.37 -14.42
C ASP A 47 -3.45 12.82 -13.99
N ALA A 48 -4.18 13.05 -12.89
CA ALA A 48 -4.36 14.39 -12.33
C ALA A 48 -3.01 15.05 -12.01
N ARG A 49 -2.07 14.29 -11.41
CA ARG A 49 -0.71 14.76 -11.17
C ARG A 49 0.02 15.10 -12.46
N ARG A 50 -0.05 14.24 -13.48
CA ARG A 50 0.63 14.47 -14.77
C ARG A 50 0.12 15.74 -15.45
N ALA A 51 -1.20 15.93 -15.48
CA ALA A 51 -1.83 17.12 -16.03
C ALA A 51 -1.45 18.37 -15.23
N ALA A 52 -1.48 18.32 -13.90
CA ALA A 52 -1.08 19.43 -13.03
C ALA A 52 0.37 19.84 -13.28
N GLU A 53 1.31 18.88 -13.31
CA GLU A 53 2.72 19.16 -13.60
C GLU A 53 2.93 19.80 -14.98
N ALA A 54 2.19 19.35 -16.01
CA ALA A 54 2.25 19.93 -17.34
C ALA A 54 1.73 21.38 -17.36
N ILE A 55 0.64 21.67 -16.64
CA ILE A 55 0.11 23.02 -16.47
C ILE A 55 1.15 23.90 -15.76
N THR A 56 1.75 23.42 -14.67
CA THR A 56 2.73 24.18 -13.90
C THR A 56 3.96 24.53 -14.73
N ARG A 57 4.55 23.58 -15.47
CA ARG A 57 5.67 23.84 -16.40
C ARG A 57 5.34 24.97 -17.39
N LYS A 58 4.09 25.02 -17.85
CA LYS A 58 3.64 26.00 -18.83
C LYS A 58 3.41 27.39 -18.24
N GLN A 59 2.92 27.47 -17.01
CA GLN A 59 2.56 28.74 -16.36
C GLN A 59 3.71 29.36 -15.57
N ILE A 60 4.68 28.54 -15.14
CA ILE A 60 5.81 28.97 -14.30
C ILE A 60 7.09 28.57 -15.04
N PRO A 61 7.69 29.46 -15.87
CA PRO A 61 8.83 29.14 -16.73
C PRO A 61 10.07 28.62 -15.98
N ASP A 62 10.25 29.08 -14.73
CA ASP A 62 11.37 28.67 -13.87
C ASP A 62 11.08 27.41 -13.04
N TRP A 63 9.90 26.80 -13.22
CA TRP A 63 9.56 25.57 -12.53
C TRP A 63 10.30 24.37 -13.14
N LYS A 64 11.37 23.95 -12.48
CA LYS A 64 12.25 22.88 -12.99
C LYS A 64 11.65 21.48 -12.81
N SER A 65 10.90 21.28 -11.74
CA SER A 65 10.03 20.14 -11.44
C SER A 65 9.45 20.36 -10.04
N LEU A 66 8.70 19.39 -9.51
CA LEU A 66 8.69 19.22 -8.05
C LEU A 66 10.15 19.17 -7.63
N ASP A 67 10.55 20.09 -6.76
CA ASP A 67 11.89 20.11 -6.22
C ASP A 67 12.14 18.71 -5.62
N LYS A 68 13.05 17.95 -6.23
CA LYS A 68 13.33 16.57 -5.80
C LYS A 68 13.99 16.57 -4.42
N ASP A 69 14.59 17.70 -4.05
CA ASP A 69 15.18 17.99 -2.76
C ASP A 69 14.19 18.69 -1.83
N PHE A 70 12.97 19.03 -2.32
CA PHE A 70 11.84 19.38 -1.48
C PHE A 70 11.45 18.14 -0.71
N LYS A 71 12.11 18.00 0.42
CA LYS A 71 11.64 17.23 1.55
C LYS A 71 10.59 18.13 2.17
N PRO A 72 9.28 17.96 1.86
CA PRO A 72 8.29 18.54 2.75
C PRO A 72 8.71 18.13 4.15
N GLY A 73 8.73 19.08 5.09
CA GLY A 73 9.16 18.88 6.48
C GLY A 73 8.20 17.96 7.22
N ILE A 74 8.05 16.74 6.69
CA ILE A 74 7.14 15.71 7.12
C ILE A 74 7.82 15.07 8.30
N ASP A 75 7.49 15.58 9.47
CA ASP A 75 7.70 14.82 10.68
C ASP A 75 6.65 13.71 10.72
N ARG A 76 7.03 12.53 10.24
CA ARG A 76 6.17 11.34 10.31
C ARG A 76 5.68 11.07 11.73
N LYS A 77 6.45 11.42 12.78
CA LYS A 77 6.01 11.23 14.17
C LYS A 77 4.79 12.09 14.50
N GLN A 78 4.73 13.31 13.95
CA GLN A 78 3.59 14.21 14.11
C GLN A 78 2.44 13.84 13.15
N GLN A 79 2.74 13.56 11.88
CA GLN A 79 1.74 13.36 10.84
C GLN A 79 0.91 12.08 11.03
N ILE A 80 1.52 11.01 11.54
CA ILE A 80 0.85 9.72 11.75
C ILE A 80 -0.38 9.88 12.67
N PRO A 81 -0.25 10.46 13.88
CA PRO A 81 -1.40 10.75 14.74
C PRO A 81 -2.48 11.58 14.05
N GLU A 82 -2.10 12.60 13.27
CA GLU A 82 -3.04 13.43 12.53
C GLU A 82 -3.84 12.62 11.51
N ILE A 83 -3.18 11.74 10.75
CA ILE A 83 -3.83 10.83 9.79
C ILE A 83 -4.80 9.89 10.50
N TYR A 84 -4.43 9.29 11.63
CA TYR A 84 -5.35 8.46 12.42
C TYR A 84 -6.57 9.26 12.90
N ASN A 85 -6.38 10.51 13.32
CA ASN A 85 -7.48 11.40 13.71
C ASN A 85 -8.38 11.77 12.54
N LYS A 86 -7.86 11.88 11.31
CA LYS A 86 -8.69 12.10 10.11
C LYS A 86 -9.62 10.90 9.84
N LYS A 87 -9.18 9.66 10.10
CA LYS A 87 -9.99 8.45 9.86
C LYS A 87 -11.28 8.39 10.69
N SER A 88 -11.33 9.03 11.86
CA SER A 88 -12.51 9.07 12.72
C SER A 88 -13.47 10.22 12.42
N ARG A 89 -13.13 11.08 11.45
CA ARG A 89 -13.90 12.28 11.11
C ARG A 89 -14.42 12.21 9.69
N LEU A 90 -15.74 12.28 9.55
CA LEU A 90 -16.37 12.48 8.25
C LEU A 90 -16.47 13.98 8.00
N ILE A 91 -15.61 14.48 7.12
CA ILE A 91 -15.65 15.87 6.67
C ILE A 91 -16.40 15.90 5.32
N PRO A 92 -17.55 16.57 5.23
CA PRO A 92 -18.28 16.69 3.97
C PRO A 92 -17.51 17.55 2.97
N ALA A 93 -17.72 17.27 1.69
CA ALA A 93 -17.25 18.13 0.60
C ALA A 93 -17.84 19.53 0.75
N LYS A 94 -17.03 20.55 0.48
CA LYS A 94 -17.49 21.94 0.40
C LYS A 94 -17.48 22.41 -1.05
N ILE A 95 -18.57 23.08 -1.44
CA ILE A 95 -18.66 23.82 -2.71
C ILE A 95 -18.46 25.29 -2.38
N SER A 96 -17.53 25.95 -3.06
CA SER A 96 -17.23 27.37 -2.90
C SER A 96 -16.77 27.95 -4.23
N GLU A 97 -16.94 29.26 -4.42
CA GLU A 97 -16.30 29.98 -5.54
C GLU A 97 -14.82 30.29 -5.24
N ASP A 98 -14.38 30.15 -3.98
CA ASP A 98 -12.99 30.30 -3.59
C ASP A 98 -12.28 28.94 -3.61
N ASP A 99 -11.39 28.75 -4.59
CA ASP A 99 -10.57 27.55 -4.76
C ASP A 99 -9.77 27.19 -3.49
N ARG A 100 -9.38 28.17 -2.65
CA ARG A 100 -8.65 27.91 -1.41
C ARG A 100 -9.51 27.15 -0.41
N VAL A 101 -10.79 27.50 -0.32
CA VAL A 101 -11.75 26.83 0.58
C VAL A 101 -11.94 25.37 0.17
N ILE A 102 -12.01 25.10 -1.15
CA ILE A 102 -12.09 23.74 -1.68
C ILE A 102 -10.79 22.98 -1.38
N ALA A 103 -9.64 23.57 -1.69
CA ALA A 103 -8.34 22.93 -1.50
C ALA A 103 -8.07 22.55 -0.04
N GLU A 104 -8.34 23.44 0.90
CA GLU A 104 -8.19 23.17 2.35
C GLU A 104 -9.15 22.09 2.83
N ASN A 105 -10.40 22.08 2.34
CA ASN A 105 -11.37 21.05 2.68
C ASN A 105 -10.94 19.66 2.19
N GLU A 106 -10.53 19.55 0.92
CA GLU A 106 -10.07 18.29 0.34
C GLU A 106 -8.74 17.82 0.95
N ALA A 107 -7.82 18.73 1.29
CA ALA A 107 -6.61 18.40 2.05
C ALA A 107 -6.92 17.83 3.45
N GLY A 108 -7.96 18.38 4.12
CA GLY A 108 -8.47 17.85 5.39
C GLY A 108 -9.08 16.46 5.29
N ARG A 109 -9.66 16.11 4.12
CA ARG A 109 -10.26 14.80 3.82
C ARG A 109 -9.23 13.75 3.39
N CYS A 110 -8.08 14.18 2.87
CA CYS A 110 -7.00 13.29 2.43
C CYS A 110 -6.40 12.49 3.59
N LEU A 111 -6.37 11.16 3.44
CA LEU A 111 -5.79 10.21 4.41
C LEU A 111 -4.29 9.93 4.19
N GLU A 112 -3.63 10.67 3.29
CA GLU A 112 -2.16 10.68 3.11
C GLU A 112 -1.55 9.26 3.02
N CYS A 113 -2.17 8.40 2.21
CA CYS A 113 -1.79 6.98 2.08
C CYS A 113 -0.34 6.75 1.59
N ASN A 114 0.32 7.80 1.08
CA ASN A 114 1.73 7.81 0.73
C ASN A 114 2.67 7.84 1.95
N ILE A 115 2.19 8.28 3.11
CA ILE A 115 2.95 8.37 4.38
C ILE A 115 3.00 7.01 5.05
N PHE A 116 1.86 6.35 5.21
CA PHE A 116 1.74 4.93 5.55
C PHE A 116 0.35 4.42 5.14
N CYS A 117 0.23 3.12 4.86
CA CYS A 117 -1.03 2.51 4.49
C CYS A 117 -1.35 1.33 5.42
N ASN A 118 -2.49 1.41 6.13
CA ASN A 118 -3.05 0.34 6.97
C ASN A 118 -4.51 0.02 6.57
N LYS A 119 -4.87 0.26 5.30
CA LYS A 119 -6.27 0.16 4.85
C LYS A 119 -6.86 -1.23 5.07
N CYS A 120 -6.06 -2.28 4.89
CA CYS A 120 -6.45 -3.67 5.13
C CYS A 120 -6.87 -3.97 6.59
N VAL A 121 -6.31 -3.24 7.55
CA VAL A 121 -6.68 -3.28 8.97
C VAL A 121 -8.03 -2.60 9.16
N ASP A 122 -8.20 -1.41 8.56
CA ASP A 122 -9.41 -0.60 8.73
C ASP A 122 -10.65 -1.22 8.09
N VAL A 123 -10.50 -1.91 6.96
CA VAL A 123 -11.63 -2.47 6.19
C VAL A 123 -11.96 -3.91 6.53
N CYS A 124 -11.13 -4.63 7.27
CA CYS A 124 -11.40 -6.04 7.56
C CYS A 124 -12.56 -6.15 8.56
N PRO A 125 -13.73 -6.70 8.18
CA PRO A 125 -14.88 -6.79 9.08
C PRO A 125 -14.59 -7.69 10.28
N ASN A 126 -13.78 -8.73 10.09
CA ASN A 126 -13.41 -9.68 11.15
C ASN A 126 -12.11 -9.29 11.89
N ARG A 127 -11.50 -8.14 11.55
CA ARG A 127 -10.21 -7.69 12.12
C ARG A 127 -9.07 -8.73 11.98
N ALA A 128 -9.08 -9.49 10.90
CA ALA A 128 -8.07 -10.50 10.59
C ALA A 128 -6.72 -9.91 10.15
N ASN A 129 -6.63 -8.61 9.82
CA ASN A 129 -5.35 -7.94 9.58
C ASN A 129 -5.04 -7.02 10.76
N VAL A 130 -3.84 -7.16 11.34
CA VAL A 130 -3.38 -6.33 12.45
C VAL A 130 -2.05 -5.66 12.11
N ALA A 131 -1.87 -4.42 12.58
CA ALA A 131 -0.62 -3.69 12.42
C ALA A 131 0.31 -3.97 13.60
N ILE A 132 1.49 -4.53 13.30
CA ILE A 132 2.56 -4.78 14.26
C ILE A 132 3.56 -3.64 14.15
N ALA A 133 3.77 -2.90 15.24
CA ALA A 133 4.75 -1.82 15.27
C ALA A 133 6.18 -2.39 15.22
N ILE A 134 7.02 -1.79 14.39
CA ILE A 134 8.41 -2.23 14.18
C ILE A 134 9.38 -1.11 14.54
N ASP A 135 10.52 -1.46 15.16
CA ASP A 135 11.61 -0.51 15.39
C ASP A 135 12.35 -0.24 14.07
N LYS A 136 12.58 1.03 13.75
CA LYS A 136 13.36 1.45 12.58
C LYS A 136 14.76 0.85 12.54
N LYS A 137 15.32 0.49 13.70
CA LYS A 137 16.63 -0.19 13.81
C LYS A 137 16.65 -1.56 13.13
N GLU A 138 15.49 -2.15 12.86
CA GLU A 138 15.34 -3.46 12.22
C GLU A 138 15.33 -3.40 10.68
N GLY A 139 15.64 -2.24 10.09
CA GLY A 139 15.84 -2.09 8.65
C GLY A 139 14.55 -1.99 7.82
N PHE A 140 13.39 -1.83 8.46
CA PHE A 140 12.11 -1.63 7.77
C PHE A 140 11.88 -0.15 7.43
N HIS A 141 11.38 0.10 6.22
CA HIS A 141 11.03 1.46 5.77
C HIS A 141 9.74 1.99 6.40
N ASP A 142 8.79 1.10 6.65
CA ASP A 142 7.49 1.45 7.23
C ASP A 142 7.45 1.11 8.73
N PRO A 143 6.86 1.99 9.57
CA PRO A 143 6.78 1.79 11.01
C PRO A 143 5.86 0.64 11.47
N TRP A 144 5.10 0.04 10.55
CA TRP A 144 4.28 -1.14 10.80
C TRP A 144 4.50 -2.22 9.75
N GLN A 145 4.37 -3.47 10.18
CA GLN A 145 4.11 -4.62 9.32
C GLN A 145 2.70 -5.13 9.56
N ILE A 146 2.07 -5.68 8.52
CA ILE A 146 0.75 -6.26 8.64
C ILE A 146 0.89 -7.76 8.87
N LEU A 147 0.31 -8.24 9.97
CA LEU A 147 0.14 -9.66 10.26
C LEU A 147 -1.30 -10.05 9.94
N HIS A 148 -1.48 -11.09 9.15
CA HIS A 148 -2.77 -11.70 8.87
C HIS A 148 -3.05 -12.81 9.90
N LEU A 149 -4.25 -12.86 10.46
CA LEU A 149 -4.69 -13.83 11.46
C LEU A 149 -5.68 -14.78 10.80
N ASP A 150 -5.22 -15.98 10.49
CA ASP A 150 -5.97 -16.95 9.69
C ASP A 150 -7.32 -17.30 10.33
N ALA A 151 -7.32 -17.59 11.64
CA ALA A 151 -8.51 -18.00 12.39
C ALA A 151 -9.65 -16.95 12.41
N LEU A 152 -9.39 -15.70 12.05
CA LEU A 152 -10.41 -14.65 11.96
C LEU A 152 -10.85 -14.37 10.52
N CYS A 153 -10.12 -14.86 9.53
CA CYS A 153 -10.40 -14.59 8.13
C CYS A 153 -11.44 -15.57 7.59
N ASN A 154 -12.42 -15.06 6.85
CA ASN A 154 -13.38 -15.85 6.08
C ASN A 154 -13.18 -15.68 4.57
N GLU A 155 -12.02 -15.17 4.16
CA GLU A 155 -11.65 -14.91 2.77
C GLU A 155 -12.65 -14.06 1.97
N CYS A 156 -13.41 -13.16 2.63
CA CYS A 156 -14.38 -12.29 1.95
C CYS A 156 -13.76 -11.32 0.91
N GLY A 157 -12.43 -11.21 0.85
CA GLY A 157 -11.73 -10.40 -0.15
C GLY A 157 -11.75 -8.89 0.10
N ASN A 158 -12.44 -8.39 1.12
CA ASN A 158 -12.63 -6.95 1.33
C ASN A 158 -11.32 -6.16 1.43
N CYS A 159 -10.31 -6.74 2.10
CA CYS A 159 -8.99 -6.12 2.19
C CYS A 159 -8.23 -6.07 0.86
N GLY A 160 -8.49 -7.00 -0.07
CA GLY A 160 -7.95 -6.97 -1.43
C GLY A 160 -8.67 -5.92 -2.27
N THR A 161 -10.00 -5.87 -2.22
CA THR A 161 -10.82 -4.89 -2.95
C THR A 161 -10.42 -3.44 -2.64
N PHE A 162 -10.12 -3.14 -1.38
CA PHE A 162 -9.72 -1.80 -0.94
C PHE A 162 -8.20 -1.59 -0.88
N CYS A 163 -7.40 -2.54 -1.37
CA CYS A 163 -5.96 -2.37 -1.42
C CYS A 163 -5.63 -1.31 -2.49
N PRO A 164 -4.96 -0.19 -2.15
CA PRO A 164 -4.55 0.81 -3.14
C PRO A 164 -3.33 0.36 -3.97
N TYR A 165 -2.80 -0.84 -3.68
CA TYR A 165 -1.71 -1.48 -4.39
C TYR A 165 -2.24 -2.80 -4.98
N ASP A 166 -1.53 -3.37 -5.96
CA ASP A 166 -1.88 -4.69 -6.50
C ASP A 166 -1.50 -5.80 -5.50
N GLY A 167 -2.32 -5.97 -4.46
CA GLY A 167 -2.11 -6.95 -3.41
C GLY A 167 -3.40 -7.44 -2.77
N LEU A 168 -3.38 -8.68 -2.31
CA LEU A 168 -4.40 -9.39 -1.56
C LEU A 168 -3.91 -9.57 -0.12
N PRO A 169 -4.17 -8.64 0.81
CA PRO A 169 -3.56 -8.67 2.14
C PRO A 169 -3.78 -9.98 2.91
N TYR A 170 -4.94 -10.61 2.75
CA TYR A 170 -5.27 -11.91 3.37
C TYR A 170 -4.48 -13.11 2.80
N LYS A 171 -3.78 -12.95 1.67
CA LYS A 171 -2.91 -13.97 1.05
C LYS A 171 -1.44 -13.58 1.08
N ASP A 172 -1.14 -12.31 0.82
CA ASP A 172 0.21 -11.83 0.58
C ASP A 172 0.96 -11.48 1.87
N LYS A 173 0.23 -11.15 2.95
CA LYS A 173 0.83 -10.80 4.24
C LYS A 173 1.14 -12.05 5.04
N LEU A 174 2.17 -11.93 5.90
CA LEU A 174 2.59 -13.03 6.76
C LEU A 174 1.40 -13.47 7.62
N THR A 175 1.08 -14.75 7.58
CA THR A 175 -0.10 -15.30 8.23
C THR A 175 0.29 -16.01 9.53
N LEU A 176 -0.38 -15.68 10.63
CA LEU A 176 -0.34 -16.46 11.86
C LEU A 176 -1.47 -17.48 11.84
N PHE A 177 -1.10 -18.75 11.92
CA PHE A 177 -2.03 -19.87 12.00
C PHE A 177 -2.21 -20.32 13.45
N THR A 178 -3.45 -20.67 13.80
CA THR A 178 -3.78 -21.16 15.15
C THR A 178 -3.69 -22.68 15.24
N ILE A 179 -4.12 -23.39 14.19
CA ILE A 179 -4.10 -24.85 14.14
C ILE A 179 -3.27 -25.37 12.98
N MET A 180 -2.69 -26.56 13.17
CA MET A 180 -1.79 -27.19 12.21
C MET A 180 -2.49 -27.60 10.91
N GLU A 181 -3.79 -27.90 10.99
CA GLU A 181 -4.60 -28.27 9.83
C GLU A 181 -4.70 -27.11 8.84
N ASP A 182 -5.11 -25.93 9.30
CA ASP A 182 -5.19 -24.71 8.48
C ASP A 182 -3.82 -24.32 7.91
N PHE A 183 -2.76 -24.41 8.71
CA PHE A 183 -1.40 -24.20 8.22
C PHE A 183 -1.08 -25.12 7.04
N LYS A 184 -1.37 -26.41 7.15
CA LYS A 184 -1.09 -27.39 6.08
C LYS A 184 -1.95 -27.16 4.83
N ASN A 185 -3.20 -26.76 5.01
CA ASN A 185 -4.16 -26.58 3.92
C ASN A 185 -4.01 -25.21 3.21
N SER A 186 -3.39 -24.23 3.84
CA SER A 186 -3.12 -22.92 3.24
C SER A 186 -1.85 -22.94 2.37
N THR A 187 -1.74 -22.02 1.41
CA THR A 187 -0.50 -21.75 0.65
C THR A 187 0.21 -20.48 1.10
N ASN A 188 -0.33 -19.76 2.09
CA ASN A 188 0.22 -18.47 2.50
C ASN A 188 1.61 -18.60 3.12
N ASN A 189 2.41 -17.56 2.95
CA ASN A 189 3.57 -17.34 3.80
C ASN A 189 3.08 -17.09 5.23
N GLY A 190 3.66 -17.78 6.21
CA GLY A 190 3.15 -17.68 7.56
C GLY A 190 3.76 -18.69 8.51
N PHE A 191 3.34 -18.64 9.77
CA PHE A 191 3.89 -19.49 10.81
C PHE A 191 2.84 -19.94 11.80
N ILE A 192 3.15 -21.05 12.47
CA ILE A 192 2.41 -21.57 13.61
C ILE A 192 3.36 -21.74 14.79
N VAL A 193 2.89 -21.36 15.98
CA VAL A 193 3.59 -21.55 17.25
C VAL A 193 2.98 -22.77 17.93
N THR A 194 3.78 -23.79 18.16
CA THR A 194 3.34 -25.06 18.76
C THR A 194 3.91 -25.20 20.17
N GLY A 195 3.09 -25.61 21.14
CA GLY A 195 3.51 -25.85 22.54
C GLY A 195 3.16 -24.73 23.53
N SER A 196 3.23 -25.05 24.83
CA SER A 196 2.62 -24.25 25.90
C SER A 196 3.62 -23.53 26.82
N SER A 197 4.93 -23.79 26.76
CA SER A 197 5.90 -23.19 27.72
C SER A 197 7.37 -23.22 27.28
N GLY A 198 8.10 -22.13 27.57
CA GLY A 198 9.58 -22.03 27.68
C GLY A 198 10.42 -22.09 26.40
N SER A 199 10.02 -22.89 25.42
CA SER A 199 10.73 -23.05 24.15
C SER A 199 9.77 -23.52 23.07
N GLN A 200 8.83 -22.66 22.69
CA GLN A 200 7.79 -23.00 21.71
C GLN A 200 8.41 -23.24 20.32
N PRO A 201 8.34 -24.46 19.76
CA PRO A 201 8.67 -24.68 18.37
C PRO A 201 7.77 -23.86 17.45
N ILE A 202 8.39 -23.17 16.52
CA ILE A 202 7.75 -22.37 15.48
C ILE A 202 7.99 -23.09 14.16
N ILE A 203 6.92 -23.32 13.41
CA ILE A 203 7.01 -23.82 12.04
C ILE A 203 6.67 -22.66 11.12
N LEU A 204 7.65 -22.21 10.34
CA LEU A 204 7.53 -21.07 9.43
C LEU A 204 7.55 -21.59 7.98
N ARG A 205 6.66 -21.05 7.15
CA ARG A 205 6.62 -21.23 5.71
C ARG A 205 6.92 -19.92 5.01
N LEU A 206 7.92 -19.92 4.14
CA LEU A 206 8.24 -18.81 3.25
C LEU A 206 8.55 -19.35 1.85
N LYS A 207 7.85 -18.88 0.82
CA LYS A 207 8.04 -19.31 -0.59
C LYS A 207 8.06 -20.85 -0.73
N ASN A 208 7.15 -21.52 -0.03
CA ASN A 208 7.04 -22.99 0.07
C ASN A 208 8.19 -23.72 0.81
N ASN A 209 9.18 -23.00 1.34
CA ASN A 209 10.19 -23.58 2.22
C ASN A 209 9.69 -23.62 3.66
N LEU A 210 9.90 -24.76 4.34
CA LEU A 210 9.54 -24.95 5.74
C LEU A 210 10.78 -24.86 6.64
N TRP A 211 10.60 -24.15 7.75
CA TRP A 211 11.62 -23.91 8.75
C TRP A 211 11.08 -24.30 10.12
N LYS A 212 11.89 -25.05 10.87
CA LYS A 212 11.65 -25.30 12.29
C LYS A 212 12.55 -24.37 13.09
N LEU A 213 11.93 -23.48 13.85
CA LEU A 213 12.58 -22.44 14.61
C LEU A 213 12.18 -22.54 16.08
N LYS A 214 12.97 -21.92 16.95
CA LYS A 214 12.64 -21.67 18.36
C LYS A 214 13.22 -20.33 18.77
N PHE A 215 12.72 -19.76 19.86
CA PHE A 215 13.40 -18.64 20.50
C PHE A 215 14.61 -19.12 21.31
N GLY A 216 15.75 -18.46 21.12
CA GLY A 216 16.91 -18.53 21.98
C GLY A 216 16.68 -17.80 23.31
N ARG A 217 17.59 -17.97 24.26
CA ARG A 217 17.51 -17.30 25.58
C ARG A 217 17.67 -15.78 25.48
N ASP A 218 18.24 -15.30 24.39
CA ASP A 218 18.39 -13.89 24.04
C ASP A 218 17.17 -13.30 23.32
N GLY A 219 16.09 -14.09 23.16
CA GLY A 219 14.88 -13.70 22.44
C GLY A 219 15.00 -13.74 20.92
N LYS A 220 16.12 -14.21 20.35
CA LYS A 220 16.29 -14.32 18.90
C LYS A 220 15.77 -15.64 18.35
N LEU A 221 15.27 -15.61 17.13
CA LEU A 221 14.87 -16.81 16.40
C LEU A 221 16.12 -17.62 16.00
N MET A 222 16.12 -18.91 16.33
CA MET A 222 17.18 -19.85 16.01
C MET A 222 16.60 -21.13 15.40
N PRO A 223 17.23 -21.72 14.37
CA PRO A 223 16.85 -23.03 13.83
C PRO A 223 16.94 -24.12 14.90
N THR A 224 15.99 -25.05 14.90
CA THR A 224 16.00 -26.20 15.82
C THR A 224 16.86 -27.36 15.33
N ASP A 225 17.01 -27.54 14.01
CA ASP A 225 17.76 -28.64 13.38
C ASP A 225 18.47 -28.19 12.08
N SER A 226 19.49 -28.95 11.64
CA SER A 226 20.28 -28.76 10.41
C SER A 226 19.52 -29.02 9.10
N GLN A 227 18.19 -29.22 9.16
CA GLN A 227 17.29 -29.35 8.00
C GLN A 227 16.76 -27.98 7.53
N CYS A 228 17.59 -26.94 7.56
CA CYS A 228 17.33 -25.77 6.72
C CYS A 228 17.47 -26.20 5.25
N PRO A 229 16.66 -25.67 4.32
CA PRO A 229 16.95 -25.79 2.89
C PRO A 229 18.43 -25.48 2.64
N LYS A 230 19.15 -26.38 1.99
CA LYS A 230 20.60 -26.23 1.78
C LYS A 230 20.88 -24.89 1.09
N GLY A 231 21.57 -24.00 1.77
CA GLY A 231 21.98 -22.70 1.24
C GLY A 231 21.09 -21.52 1.60
N HIS A 232 20.17 -21.64 2.56
CA HIS A 232 19.40 -20.50 3.06
C HIS A 232 19.75 -20.20 4.52
N GLY A 233 20.30 -19.01 4.79
CA GLY A 233 20.64 -18.54 6.14
C GLY A 233 19.51 -17.77 6.82
N ILE A 234 19.61 -17.55 8.14
CA ILE A 234 18.65 -16.73 8.92
C ILE A 234 18.57 -15.29 8.37
N ASN A 235 19.66 -14.77 7.80
CA ASN A 235 19.68 -13.42 7.20
C ASN A 235 18.78 -13.32 5.95
N GLU A 236 18.60 -14.41 5.19
CA GLU A 236 17.70 -14.44 4.03
C GLU A 236 16.23 -14.48 4.45
N ILE A 237 15.92 -15.01 5.64
CA ILE A 237 14.57 -14.97 6.23
C ILE A 237 14.13 -13.52 6.44
N GLN A 238 15.03 -12.59 6.83
CA GLN A 238 14.66 -11.18 6.99
C GLN A 238 14.33 -10.51 5.66
N GLU A 239 15.07 -10.81 4.58
CA GLU A 239 14.77 -10.29 3.24
C GLU A 239 13.45 -10.84 2.70
N ASP A 240 13.12 -12.09 3.01
CA ASP A 240 11.88 -12.73 2.59
C ASP A 240 10.66 -12.36 3.45
N ILE A 241 10.86 -12.07 4.75
CA ILE A 241 9.84 -11.54 5.69
C ILE A 241 9.60 -10.05 5.48
N GLN A 242 10.55 -9.32 4.87
CA GLN A 242 10.23 -8.07 4.18
C GLN A 242 9.36 -8.40 2.95
N LEU A 243 8.16 -8.92 3.20
CA LEU A 243 7.01 -8.97 2.32
C LEU A 243 6.59 -7.52 2.10
N ARG A 244 7.42 -6.82 1.32
CA ARG A 244 7.15 -5.50 0.81
C ARG A 244 5.72 -5.56 0.29
N CYS A 245 4.87 -4.60 0.64
CA CYS A 245 3.78 -4.30 -0.29
C CYS A 245 4.47 -4.18 -1.65
N PRO A 246 4.08 -4.97 -2.67
CA PRO A 246 4.70 -4.90 -3.98
C PRO A 246 4.87 -3.43 -4.32
N SER A 247 6.13 -3.09 -4.62
CA SER A 247 6.67 -1.74 -4.67
C SER A 247 5.67 -0.74 -5.23
N ARG A 248 5.69 0.51 -4.72
CA ARG A 248 4.94 1.72 -5.14
C ARG A 248 5.11 2.11 -6.63
N VAL A 249 5.38 1.14 -7.51
CA VAL A 249 5.77 1.22 -8.91
C VAL A 249 4.69 0.60 -9.82
N GLY A 250 3.79 -0.23 -9.27
CA GLY A 250 2.62 -0.76 -9.98
C GLY A 250 1.34 -0.28 -9.33
N TYR A 251 0.89 0.91 -9.70
CA TYR A 251 -0.49 1.30 -9.47
C TYR A 251 -1.34 0.59 -10.52
N ARG A 252 -2.25 -0.29 -10.08
CA ARG A 252 -3.38 -0.68 -10.93
C ARG A 252 -4.27 0.51 -11.15
#